data_AF-A0A8J2SY31-F1
#
_entry.id   AF-A0A8J2SY31-F1
#
_cell.length_a   1.000
_cell.length_b   1.000
_cell.length_c   1.000
_cell.angle_alpha   90.00
_cell.angle_beta   90.00
_cell.angle_gamma   90.00
#
_symmetry.space_group_name_H-M   'P 1'
#
loop_
_entity.id
_entity.type
_entity.pdbx_description
1 polymer ?
#
loop_
_entity_poly.entity_id
_entity_poly.type
_entity_poly.pdbx_seq_one_letter_code
_entity_poly.pdbx_strand_id
1 'polypeptide(L)'
;MLLPFQFLISCLSAVRLVVAIDNSFFTSVDIRDVTTSYRHVLDPEHWFMIEAELFVCAGQDKDVFLSIPEDFTSIAETPFNLLHKSQAVGRVVAQDNIVKISFPNPPSRNITASFKIVAKLSKDALVSIGEPQVVEYVFHSSQGESFKEWLNYVGKSMDEVTVNSGHYEHNRTTWYTVDVPITQLDEPVIIFSEPRTDAYTKIHTDKTRCELVTSVDAFNEATEWVPVKPIEDLSSENAIDMTFDKNLEGFYLRIIYFAERLDRAANSGQVNFQKRLSGEIDSEREASEGADSF
;
A
#
# COMPACT_ATOMS: atom_id res chain seq x y z
N MET A 1 -0.38 -92.87 -27.20
CA MET A 1 0.70 -92.61 -26.23
C MET A 1 0.55 -91.17 -25.76
N LEU A 2 0.31 -91.01 -24.46
CA LEU A 2 0.34 -89.79 -23.62
C LEU A 2 -0.71 -88.66 -23.81
N LEU A 3 -1.20 -88.26 -22.64
CA LEU A 3 -2.29 -87.35 -22.23
C LEU A 3 -1.83 -85.86 -22.20
N PRO A 4 -2.74 -84.89 -21.91
CA PRO A 4 -2.66 -83.45 -22.21
C PRO A 4 -2.06 -82.61 -21.07
N PHE A 5 -1.76 -81.33 -21.30
CA PHE A 5 -1.65 -80.34 -20.22
C PHE A 5 -2.03 -78.92 -20.67
N GLN A 6 -2.82 -78.27 -19.81
CA GLN A 6 -3.37 -76.92 -19.88
C GLN A 6 -2.29 -75.83 -19.95
N PHE A 7 -2.63 -74.64 -20.45
CA PHE A 7 -2.54 -73.39 -19.67
C PHE A 7 -3.35 -72.27 -20.34
N LEU A 8 -4.51 -71.94 -19.74
CA LEU A 8 -5.09 -70.60 -19.74
C LEU A 8 -4.16 -69.70 -18.92
N ILE A 9 -3.90 -68.45 -19.34
CA ILE A 9 -3.78 -67.28 -18.44
C ILE A 9 -3.79 -65.97 -19.26
N SER A 10 -4.81 -65.16 -18.94
CA SER A 10 -4.89 -63.69 -18.85
C SER A 10 -4.71 -62.78 -20.07
N CYS A 11 -5.84 -62.19 -20.44
CA CYS A 11 -5.98 -60.79 -20.83
C CYS A 11 -5.16 -59.83 -19.97
N LEU A 12 -4.55 -58.82 -20.59
CA LEU A 12 -4.56 -57.43 -20.08
C LEU A 12 -4.11 -56.51 -21.20
N SER A 13 -5.12 -55.97 -21.88
CA SER A 13 -5.01 -54.78 -22.72
C SER A 13 -4.26 -53.72 -21.94
N ALA A 14 -3.09 -53.32 -22.44
CA ALA A 14 -2.38 -52.15 -21.96
C ALA A 14 -3.18 -50.90 -22.36
N VAL A 15 -4.27 -50.63 -21.65
CA VAL A 15 -4.80 -49.27 -21.54
C VAL A 15 -3.75 -48.52 -20.74
N ARG A 16 -2.81 -47.87 -21.43
CA ARG A 16 -2.08 -46.77 -20.83
C ARG A 16 -3.12 -45.67 -20.62
N LEU A 17 -3.79 -45.69 -19.46
CA LEU A 17 -4.36 -44.50 -18.89
C LEU A 17 -3.17 -43.57 -18.64
N VAL A 18 -2.87 -42.72 -19.62
CA VAL A 18 -2.24 -41.44 -19.34
C VAL A 18 -3.31 -40.66 -18.60
N VAL A 19 -3.42 -40.88 -17.30
CA VAL A 19 -3.95 -39.83 -16.43
C VAL A 19 -2.87 -38.77 -16.51
N ALA A 20 -3.04 -37.79 -17.38
CA ALA A 20 -2.48 -36.48 -17.09
C ALA A 20 -3.13 -36.13 -15.75
N ILE A 21 -2.40 -36.35 -14.65
CA ILE A 21 -2.74 -35.69 -13.40
C ILE A 21 -2.36 -34.25 -13.71
N ASP A 22 -3.31 -33.48 -14.25
CA ASP A 22 -3.17 -32.04 -14.33
C ASP A 22 -2.96 -31.62 -12.88
N ASN A 23 -1.72 -31.31 -12.52
CA ASN A 23 -1.40 -30.85 -11.18
C ASN A 23 -1.90 -29.41 -11.07
N SER A 24 -2.49 -29.05 -9.92
CA SER A 24 -2.80 -27.65 -9.65
C SER A 24 -1.52 -26.81 -9.65
N PHE A 25 -1.58 -25.61 -10.23
CA PHE A 25 -0.42 -24.73 -10.47
C PHE A 25 -0.80 -23.26 -10.32
N PHE A 26 0.18 -22.42 -10.01
CA PHE A 26 -0.03 -20.97 -9.93
C PHE A 26 -0.11 -20.36 -11.31
N THR A 27 -1.13 -19.56 -11.55
CA THR A 27 -1.30 -18.83 -12.83
C THR A 27 -0.63 -17.47 -12.78
N SER A 28 -0.59 -16.85 -11.60
CA SER A 28 0.03 -15.54 -11.39
C SER A 28 0.40 -15.34 -9.93
N VAL A 29 1.40 -14.49 -9.71
CA VAL A 29 1.72 -13.89 -8.42
C VAL A 29 1.98 -12.42 -8.69
N ASP A 30 1.44 -11.53 -7.87
CA ASP A 30 1.60 -10.09 -7.99
C ASP A 30 1.92 -9.50 -6.62
N ILE A 31 2.66 -8.39 -6.61
CA ILE A 31 3.02 -7.66 -5.40
C ILE A 31 2.79 -6.17 -5.59
N ARG A 32 2.17 -5.53 -4.59
CA ARG A 32 1.85 -4.10 -4.60
C ARG A 32 1.94 -3.50 -3.21
N ASP A 33 2.19 -2.20 -3.15
CA ASP A 33 2.02 -1.41 -1.93
C ASP A 33 0.54 -1.40 -1.52
N VAL A 34 0.23 -1.67 -0.24
CA VAL A 34 -1.16 -1.73 0.26
C VAL A 34 -1.82 -0.34 0.24
N THR A 35 -1.06 0.70 0.52
CA THR A 35 -1.54 2.09 0.61
C THR A 35 -1.89 2.63 -0.77
N THR A 36 -0.99 2.44 -1.75
CA THR A 36 -1.19 2.98 -3.11
C THR A 36 -1.93 2.01 -4.02
N SER A 37 -1.92 0.71 -3.71
CA SER A 37 -2.37 -0.37 -4.61
C SER A 37 -1.63 -0.43 -5.96
N TYR A 38 -0.47 0.24 -6.06
CA TYR A 38 0.42 0.25 -7.21
C TYR A 38 1.78 -0.39 -6.89
N ARG A 39 2.60 -0.56 -7.92
CA ARG A 39 3.99 -1.02 -7.79
C ARG A 39 4.99 0.12 -7.52
N HIS A 40 4.49 1.35 -7.47
CA HIS A 40 5.27 2.51 -7.04
C HIS A 40 5.14 2.64 -5.53
N VAL A 41 6.28 2.54 -4.85
CA VAL A 41 6.40 2.51 -3.40
C VAL A 41 7.01 3.84 -2.96
N LEU A 42 6.23 4.64 -2.25
CA LEU A 42 6.67 5.94 -1.72
C LEU A 42 7.40 5.79 -0.38
N ASP A 43 7.08 4.72 0.36
CA ASP A 43 7.68 4.42 1.65
C ASP A 43 7.99 2.91 1.73
N PRO A 44 9.28 2.51 1.76
CA PRO A 44 9.67 1.12 1.90
C PRO A 44 9.15 0.42 3.17
N GLU A 45 8.78 1.16 4.22
CA GLU A 45 8.28 0.59 5.48
C GLU A 45 6.78 0.21 5.45
N HIS A 46 6.10 0.51 4.34
CA HIS A 46 4.72 0.13 4.11
C HIS A 46 4.49 -1.39 4.15
N TRP A 47 3.21 -1.76 4.24
CA TRP A 47 2.78 -3.13 4.01
C TRP A 47 2.65 -3.40 2.51
N PHE A 48 3.07 -4.58 2.10
CA PHE A 48 2.95 -5.09 0.74
C PHE A 48 1.91 -6.19 0.69
N MET A 49 1.03 -6.13 -0.29
CA MET A 49 0.08 -7.18 -0.60
C MET A 49 0.67 -8.08 -1.67
N ILE A 50 0.77 -9.37 -1.35
CA ILE A 50 1.09 -10.42 -2.31
C ILE A 50 -0.21 -11.13 -2.65
N GLU A 51 -0.61 -11.06 -3.92
CA GLU A 51 -1.80 -11.72 -4.47
C GLU A 51 -1.35 -12.87 -5.38
N ALA A 52 -1.88 -14.06 -5.15
CA ALA A 52 -1.58 -15.23 -5.97
C ALA A 52 -2.86 -15.84 -6.50
N GLU A 53 -2.84 -16.22 -7.78
CA GLU A 53 -3.91 -16.96 -8.43
C GLU A 53 -3.45 -18.39 -8.72
N LEU A 54 -4.36 -19.33 -8.52
CA LEU A 54 -4.12 -20.75 -8.62
C LEU A 54 -5.19 -21.39 -9.50
N PHE A 55 -4.75 -22.16 -10.48
CA PHE A 55 -5.61 -23.13 -11.15
C PHE A 55 -5.64 -24.41 -10.33
N VAL A 56 -6.83 -24.79 -9.85
CA VAL A 56 -7.03 -25.98 -9.04
C VAL A 56 -7.75 -27.04 -9.87
N CYS A 57 -7.08 -28.16 -10.08
CA CYS A 57 -7.61 -29.27 -10.84
C CYS A 57 -8.66 -30.05 -10.03
N ALA A 58 -9.63 -30.63 -10.74
CA ALA A 58 -10.60 -31.52 -10.14
C ALA A 58 -9.90 -32.69 -9.44
N GLY A 59 -10.29 -32.96 -8.19
CA GLY A 59 -9.70 -34.05 -7.40
C GLY A 59 -8.30 -33.78 -6.85
N GLN A 60 -7.79 -32.54 -6.90
CA GLN A 60 -6.52 -32.16 -6.29
C GLN A 60 -6.50 -32.49 -4.79
N ASP A 61 -5.64 -33.42 -4.37
CA ASP A 61 -5.48 -33.85 -2.97
C ASP A 61 -4.07 -33.56 -2.40
N LYS A 62 -3.12 -33.16 -3.25
CA LYS A 62 -1.76 -32.80 -2.83
C LYS A 62 -1.65 -31.33 -2.47
N ASP A 63 -0.78 -31.03 -1.52
CA ASP A 63 -0.43 -29.67 -1.16
C ASP A 63 0.34 -28.97 -2.30
N VAL A 64 0.15 -27.66 -2.42
CA VAL A 64 0.88 -26.77 -3.33
C VAL A 64 1.59 -25.71 -2.50
N PHE A 65 2.81 -25.35 -2.87
CA PHE A 65 3.63 -24.39 -2.13
C PHE A 65 4.06 -23.21 -2.98
N LEU A 66 4.10 -22.03 -2.36
CA LEU A 66 4.70 -20.81 -2.90
C LEU A 66 5.74 -20.28 -1.91
N SER A 67 6.98 -20.17 -2.36
CA SER A 67 8.05 -19.49 -1.63
C SER A 67 8.02 -18.01 -1.95
N ILE A 68 7.96 -17.20 -0.89
CA ILE A 68 8.07 -15.74 -0.90
C ILE A 68 9.56 -15.39 -0.68
N PRO A 69 10.10 -14.35 -1.33
CA PRO A 69 11.46 -13.88 -1.07
C PRO A 69 11.72 -13.62 0.42
N GLU A 70 12.94 -13.89 0.88
CA GLU A 70 13.37 -13.68 2.28
C GLU A 70 13.41 -12.20 2.67
N ASP A 71 13.42 -11.30 1.68
CA ASP A 71 13.29 -9.86 1.86
C ASP A 71 11.96 -9.49 2.53
N PHE A 72 10.95 -10.36 2.49
CA PHE A 72 9.66 -10.15 3.16
C PHE A 72 9.60 -10.85 4.51
N THR A 73 8.97 -10.19 5.48
CA THR A 73 8.76 -10.65 6.85
C THR A 73 7.36 -10.26 7.33
N SER A 74 7.04 -10.56 8.60
CA SER A 74 5.74 -10.24 9.22
C SER A 74 4.54 -10.81 8.47
N ILE A 75 4.73 -11.93 7.76
CA ILE A 75 3.67 -12.63 7.06
C ILE A 75 2.76 -13.26 8.11
N ALA A 76 1.44 -13.03 8.02
CA ALA A 76 0.49 -13.57 8.97
C ALA A 76 0.42 -15.11 8.89
N GLU A 77 0.77 -15.79 9.97
CA GLU A 77 0.75 -17.27 10.07
C GLU A 77 -0.64 -17.84 10.36
N THR A 78 -1.63 -16.98 10.63
CA THR A 78 -2.99 -17.42 10.94
C THR A 78 -3.61 -18.06 9.70
N PRO A 79 -4.01 -19.35 9.76
CA PRO A 79 -4.60 -20.03 8.62
C PRO A 79 -5.92 -19.40 8.17
N PHE A 80 -6.16 -19.38 6.86
CA PHE A 80 -7.42 -18.92 6.30
C PHE A 80 -7.90 -19.80 5.14
N ASN A 81 -9.17 -19.66 4.77
CA ASN A 81 -9.76 -20.47 3.70
C ASN A 81 -9.38 -19.91 2.33
N LEU A 82 -8.93 -20.78 1.43
CA LEU A 82 -8.88 -20.48 0.01
C LEU A 82 -10.32 -20.50 -0.52
N LEU A 83 -10.77 -19.38 -1.09
CA LEU A 83 -12.15 -19.22 -1.54
C LEU A 83 -12.24 -19.27 -3.06
N HIS A 84 -13.28 -19.93 -3.56
CA HIS A 84 -13.75 -19.80 -4.94
C HIS A 84 -15.24 -19.55 -4.91
N LYS A 85 -15.69 -18.40 -5.43
CA LYS A 85 -17.10 -17.96 -5.39
C LYS A 85 -17.68 -18.02 -3.97
N SER A 86 -16.92 -17.50 -3.00
CA SER A 86 -17.26 -17.48 -1.57
C SER A 86 -17.41 -18.85 -0.90
N GLN A 87 -16.99 -19.94 -1.55
CA GLN A 87 -16.94 -21.27 -0.97
C GLN A 87 -15.50 -21.66 -0.66
N ALA A 88 -15.27 -22.26 0.52
CA ALA A 88 -13.97 -22.77 0.89
C ALA A 88 -13.63 -24.01 0.05
N VAL A 89 -12.56 -23.90 -0.73
CA VAL A 89 -12.04 -24.98 -1.60
C VAL A 89 -10.66 -25.48 -1.17
N GLY A 90 -10.03 -24.76 -0.25
CA GLY A 90 -8.74 -25.13 0.32
C GLY A 90 -8.44 -24.35 1.58
N ARG A 91 -7.25 -24.57 2.15
CA ARG A 91 -6.74 -23.86 3.31
C ARG A 91 -5.33 -23.36 3.02
N VAL A 92 -5.11 -22.08 3.27
CA VAL A 92 -3.83 -21.39 3.13
C VAL A 92 -3.20 -21.24 4.50
N VAL A 93 -1.93 -21.59 4.62
CA VAL A 93 -1.10 -21.43 5.82
C VAL A 93 0.24 -20.88 5.38
N ALA A 94 0.71 -19.81 6.00
CA ALA A 94 2.05 -19.29 5.78
C ALA A 94 2.94 -19.63 6.99
N GLN A 95 4.17 -20.08 6.72
CA GLN A 95 5.20 -20.32 7.74
C GLN A 95 6.57 -20.16 7.08
N ASP A 96 7.50 -19.43 7.72
CA ASP A 96 8.89 -19.30 7.27
C ASP A 96 9.03 -18.95 5.77
N ASN A 97 8.32 -17.91 5.32
CA ASN A 97 8.27 -17.46 3.92
C ASN A 97 7.69 -18.48 2.91
N ILE A 98 7.16 -19.59 3.38
CA ILE A 98 6.50 -20.60 2.55
C ILE A 98 4.99 -20.55 2.80
N VAL A 99 4.23 -20.34 1.74
CA VAL A 99 2.78 -20.47 1.74
C VAL A 99 2.43 -21.87 1.29
N LYS A 100 1.79 -22.61 2.18
CA LYS A 100 1.22 -23.93 1.92
C LYS A 100 -0.28 -23.81 1.63
N ILE A 101 -0.71 -24.41 0.53
CA ILE A 101 -2.11 -24.54 0.14
C ILE A 101 -2.48 -26.02 0.20
N SER A 102 -3.50 -26.33 0.98
CA SER A 102 -4.00 -27.70 1.19
C SER A 102 -5.47 -27.81 0.75
N PHE A 103 -5.87 -29.00 0.30
CA PHE A 103 -7.19 -29.26 -0.28
C PHE A 103 -7.93 -30.35 0.51
N PRO A 104 -8.43 -30.06 1.72
CA PRO A 104 -9.13 -31.05 2.54
C PRO A 104 -10.43 -31.55 1.89
N ASN A 105 -11.07 -30.72 1.05
CA ASN A 105 -12.22 -31.07 0.24
C ASN A 105 -11.92 -30.71 -1.22
N PRO A 106 -11.29 -31.61 -2.00
CA PRO A 106 -10.92 -31.35 -3.39
C PRO A 106 -12.14 -30.93 -4.23
N PRO A 107 -12.00 -29.95 -5.14
CA PRO A 107 -13.12 -29.56 -5.99
C PRO A 107 -13.46 -30.68 -6.98
N SER A 108 -14.75 -30.83 -7.30
CA SER A 108 -15.25 -31.83 -8.26
C SER A 108 -15.06 -31.44 -9.74
N ARG A 109 -14.61 -30.21 -9.99
CA ARG A 109 -14.32 -29.63 -11.31
C ARG A 109 -13.10 -28.72 -11.21
N ASN A 110 -12.48 -28.41 -12.34
CA ASN A 110 -11.42 -27.42 -12.40
C ASN A 110 -11.97 -26.04 -12.01
N ILE A 111 -11.22 -25.31 -11.20
CA ILE A 111 -11.57 -23.97 -10.72
C ILE A 111 -10.33 -23.07 -10.73
N THR A 112 -10.58 -21.75 -10.67
CA THR A 112 -9.55 -20.76 -10.35
C THR A 112 -9.85 -20.22 -8.96
N ALA A 113 -8.84 -20.13 -8.12
CA ALA A 113 -8.93 -19.52 -6.80
C ALA A 113 -7.80 -18.51 -6.62
N SER A 114 -8.01 -17.52 -5.76
CA SER A 114 -6.97 -16.56 -5.41
C SER A 114 -6.90 -16.34 -3.92
N PHE A 115 -5.75 -15.88 -3.45
CA PHE A 115 -5.57 -15.46 -2.08
C PHE A 115 -4.65 -14.24 -2.00
N LYS A 116 -4.75 -13.55 -0.86
CA LYS A 116 -3.95 -12.38 -0.53
C LYS A 116 -3.30 -12.58 0.82
N ILE A 117 -2.04 -12.19 0.90
CA ILE A 117 -1.31 -12.08 2.16
C ILE A 117 -0.66 -10.71 2.21
N VAL A 118 -0.38 -10.24 3.43
CA VAL A 118 0.35 -9.00 3.66
C VAL A 118 1.71 -9.32 4.28
N ALA A 119 2.72 -8.55 3.91
CA ALA A 119 4.08 -8.66 4.42
C ALA A 119 4.71 -7.27 4.56
N LYS A 120 5.80 -7.20 5.32
CA LYS A 120 6.70 -6.04 5.39
C LYS A 120 8.07 -6.41 4.85
N LEU A 121 8.87 -5.43 4.43
CA LEU A 121 10.29 -5.69 4.19
C LEU A 121 11.03 -6.02 5.50
N SER A 122 12.04 -6.88 5.39
CA SER A 122 12.99 -7.15 6.46
C SER A 122 13.89 -5.94 6.69
N LYS A 123 14.54 -5.87 7.86
CA LYS A 123 15.47 -4.77 8.14
C LYS A 123 16.64 -4.73 7.14
N ASP A 124 17.13 -5.90 6.74
CA ASP A 124 18.25 -5.99 5.79
C ASP A 124 17.82 -5.53 4.39
N ALA A 125 16.59 -5.85 3.97
CA ALA A 125 16.01 -5.37 2.71
C ALA A 125 15.78 -3.85 2.73
N LEU A 126 15.32 -3.29 3.85
CA LEU A 126 15.19 -1.83 3.99
C LEU A 126 16.54 -1.12 3.85
N VAL A 127 17.60 -1.68 4.44
CA VAL A 127 18.96 -1.15 4.33
C VAL A 127 19.51 -1.28 2.91
N SER A 128 19.23 -2.38 2.21
CA SER A 128 19.73 -2.60 0.84
C SER A 128 19.06 -1.71 -0.19
N ILE A 129 17.82 -1.29 0.04
CA ILE A 129 17.10 -0.38 -0.84
C ILE A 129 17.78 0.99 -0.83
N GLY A 130 17.97 1.64 0.32
CA GLY A 130 18.87 2.81 0.52
C GLY A 130 18.66 4.09 -0.30
N GLU A 131 18.20 3.99 -1.54
CA GLU A 131 17.92 5.02 -2.53
C GLU A 131 16.81 4.54 -3.50
N PRO A 132 16.17 5.45 -4.26
CA PRO A 132 15.17 5.11 -5.26
C PRO A 132 15.70 4.11 -6.30
N GLN A 133 15.03 2.97 -6.43
CA GLN A 133 15.43 1.92 -7.35
C GLN A 133 14.26 0.98 -7.68
N VAL A 134 14.44 0.19 -8.75
CA VAL A 134 13.55 -0.93 -9.09
C VAL A 134 14.18 -2.22 -8.59
N VAL A 135 13.46 -2.95 -7.73
CA VAL A 135 13.90 -4.26 -7.22
C VAL A 135 13.00 -5.34 -7.80
N GLU A 136 13.62 -6.39 -8.35
CA GLU A 136 12.93 -7.61 -8.81
C GLU A 136 12.89 -8.64 -7.68
N TYR A 137 11.69 -9.15 -7.42
CA TYR A 137 11.38 -10.18 -6.45
C TYR A 137 10.96 -11.46 -7.17
N VAL A 138 11.58 -12.58 -6.80
CA VAL A 138 11.32 -13.89 -7.44
C VAL A 138 10.59 -14.81 -6.48
N PHE A 139 9.36 -15.16 -6.84
CA PHE A 139 8.56 -16.15 -6.13
C PHE A 139 8.70 -17.50 -6.80
N HIS A 140 8.79 -18.58 -6.01
CA HIS A 140 8.99 -19.93 -6.54
C HIS A 140 7.82 -20.84 -6.16
N SER A 141 7.27 -21.56 -7.14
CA SER A 141 6.29 -22.60 -6.88
C SER A 141 6.95 -23.96 -6.69
N SER A 142 6.34 -24.83 -5.87
CA SER A 142 6.69 -26.25 -5.80
C SER A 142 6.54 -27.00 -7.12
N GLN A 143 5.80 -26.47 -8.10
CA GLN A 143 5.63 -27.11 -9.41
C GLN A 143 6.71 -26.69 -10.43
N GLY A 144 7.64 -25.82 -10.03
CA GLY A 144 8.82 -25.43 -10.81
C GLY A 144 8.70 -24.09 -11.52
N GLU A 145 7.55 -23.42 -11.48
CA GLU A 145 7.37 -22.07 -11.99
C GLU A 145 8.05 -21.04 -11.09
N SER A 146 8.48 -19.94 -11.72
CA SER A 146 8.95 -18.74 -11.02
C SER A 146 8.21 -17.51 -11.53
N PHE A 147 7.80 -16.65 -10.61
CA PHE A 147 7.13 -15.38 -10.92
C PHE A 147 8.07 -14.26 -10.55
N LYS A 148 8.40 -13.43 -11.54
CA LYS A 148 9.28 -12.28 -11.38
C LYS A 148 8.43 -11.03 -11.33
N GLU A 149 8.34 -10.45 -10.15
CA GLU A 149 7.60 -9.20 -9.94
C GLU A 149 8.57 -8.09 -9.54
N TRP A 150 8.17 -6.85 -9.73
CA TRP A 150 9.02 -5.71 -9.43
C TRP A 150 8.28 -4.69 -8.59
N LEU A 151 9.02 -4.03 -7.70
CA LEU A 151 8.59 -2.81 -7.02
C LEU A 151 9.53 -1.69 -7.40
N ASN A 152 8.96 -0.51 -7.69
CA ASN A 152 9.69 0.71 -7.99
C ASN A 152 9.63 1.61 -6.75
N TYR A 153 10.70 1.60 -5.97
CA TYR A 153 10.87 2.49 -4.83
C TYR A 153 11.26 3.86 -5.35
N VAL A 154 10.42 4.86 -5.07
CA VAL A 154 10.61 6.21 -5.57
C VAL A 154 10.73 7.17 -4.39
N GLY A 155 11.61 8.15 -4.54
CA GLY A 155 11.71 9.24 -3.57
C GLY A 155 10.46 10.12 -3.63
N LYS A 156 10.22 10.84 -2.54
CA LYS A 156 9.21 11.90 -2.49
C LYS A 156 9.44 12.91 -3.62
N SER A 157 8.37 13.33 -4.27
CA SER A 157 8.45 14.39 -5.28
C SER A 157 8.91 15.70 -4.65
N MET A 158 9.91 16.34 -5.25
CA MET A 158 10.36 17.69 -4.86
C MET A 158 9.70 18.79 -5.69
N ASP A 159 8.85 18.43 -6.65
CA ASP A 159 8.16 19.37 -7.53
C ASP A 159 6.67 19.44 -7.24
N GLU A 160 6.15 18.60 -6.35
CA GLU A 160 4.73 18.50 -6.00
C GLU A 160 4.54 18.61 -4.49
N VAL A 161 3.39 19.14 -4.07
CA VAL A 161 3.00 19.10 -2.66
C VAL A 161 2.66 17.66 -2.29
N THR A 162 3.28 17.14 -1.23
CA THR A 162 3.01 15.80 -0.75
C THR A 162 2.35 15.83 0.61
N VAL A 163 1.44 14.90 0.84
CA VAL A 163 0.68 14.79 2.09
C VAL A 163 0.84 13.38 2.64
N ASN A 164 1.20 13.29 3.92
CA ASN A 164 1.20 12.05 4.67
C ASN A 164 0.34 12.20 5.92
N SER A 165 -0.20 11.09 6.42
CA SER A 165 -1.04 11.10 7.60
C SER A 165 -0.96 9.79 8.36
N GLY A 166 -1.29 9.84 9.64
CA GLY A 166 -1.42 8.66 10.47
C GLY A 166 -2.26 8.96 11.69
N HIS A 167 -2.50 7.93 12.51
CA HIS A 167 -3.34 8.07 13.69
C HIS A 167 -2.64 7.55 14.95
N TYR A 168 -2.91 8.23 16.04
CA TYR A 168 -2.58 7.78 17.38
C TYR A 168 -3.81 7.10 18.00
N GLU A 169 -3.78 5.77 18.10
CA GLU A 169 -4.90 5.01 18.69
C GLU A 169 -5.19 5.42 20.14
N HIS A 170 -4.16 5.75 20.91
CA HIS A 170 -4.25 6.01 22.35
C HIS A 170 -5.02 7.29 22.70
N ASN A 171 -5.02 8.30 21.83
CA ASN A 171 -5.66 9.59 22.07
C ASN A 171 -6.62 10.02 20.94
N ARG A 172 -6.91 9.12 19.99
CA ARG A 172 -7.80 9.37 18.85
C ARG A 172 -7.46 10.64 18.06
N THR A 173 -6.19 10.99 17.98
CA THR A 173 -5.71 12.14 17.20
C THR A 173 -5.15 11.65 15.88
N THR A 174 -5.54 12.33 14.79
CA THR A 174 -4.91 12.15 13.48
C THR A 174 -3.82 13.20 13.33
N TRP A 175 -2.66 12.81 12.85
CA TRP A 175 -1.59 13.72 12.48
C TRP A 175 -1.48 13.77 10.96
N TYR A 176 -1.12 14.94 10.46
CA TYR A 176 -0.88 15.18 9.04
C TYR A 176 0.46 15.89 8.88
N THR A 177 1.16 15.57 7.81
CA THR A 177 2.31 16.34 7.33
C THR A 177 2.05 16.76 5.89
N VAL A 178 2.23 18.04 5.61
CA VAL A 178 2.16 18.59 4.26
C VAL A 178 3.53 19.16 3.92
N ASP A 179 4.19 18.56 2.95
CA ASP A 179 5.51 18.98 2.48
C ASP A 179 5.31 19.78 1.19
N VAL A 180 5.63 21.07 1.24
CA VAL A 180 5.49 22.04 0.15
C VAL A 180 6.89 22.41 -0.37
N PRO A 181 7.23 22.10 -1.63
CA PRO A 181 8.50 22.49 -2.21
C PRO A 181 8.78 23.99 -2.08
N ILE A 182 10.01 24.39 -1.78
CA ILE A 182 10.37 25.82 -1.66
C ILE A 182 10.09 26.59 -2.96
N THR A 183 10.26 25.93 -4.10
CA THR A 183 9.94 26.48 -5.43
C THR A 183 8.47 26.85 -5.59
N GLN A 184 7.59 26.36 -4.72
CA GLN A 184 6.16 26.63 -4.72
C GLN A 184 5.72 27.64 -3.65
N LEU A 185 6.64 28.21 -2.85
CA LEU A 185 6.35 29.24 -1.83
C LEU A 185 6.36 30.67 -2.40
N ASP A 186 6.10 30.82 -3.70
CA ASP A 186 5.93 32.12 -4.35
C ASP A 186 4.59 32.79 -4.01
N GLU A 187 3.65 32.03 -3.46
CA GLU A 187 2.31 32.45 -3.04
C GLU A 187 1.97 31.90 -1.63
N PRO A 188 0.99 32.51 -0.92
CA PRO A 188 0.48 31.97 0.34
C PRO A 188 0.07 30.49 0.24
N VAL A 189 0.40 29.73 1.29
CA VAL A 189 0.06 28.30 1.40
C VAL A 189 -1.25 28.19 2.17
N ILE A 190 -2.30 27.73 1.49
CA ILE A 190 -3.58 27.45 2.11
C ILE A 190 -3.84 25.94 2.07
N ILE A 191 -4.00 25.36 3.25
CA ILE A 191 -4.35 23.97 3.46
C ILE A 191 -5.71 23.93 4.15
N PHE A 192 -6.73 23.50 3.43
CA PHE A 192 -8.03 23.23 4.01
C PHE A 192 -8.33 21.74 3.91
N SER A 193 -8.87 21.21 5.00
CA SER A 193 -9.50 19.89 4.96
C SER A 193 -10.86 20.08 4.30
N GLU A 194 -11.10 19.46 3.14
CA GLU A 194 -12.49 19.32 2.70
C GLU A 194 -13.15 18.25 3.58
N PRO A 195 -14.21 18.58 4.35
CA PRO A 195 -14.99 17.54 4.98
C PRO A 195 -15.70 16.77 3.87
N ARG A 196 -15.16 15.60 3.49
CA ARG A 196 -15.92 14.63 2.71
C ARG A 196 -17.07 14.15 3.57
N THR A 197 -18.26 14.69 3.32
CA THR A 197 -19.58 14.25 3.82
C THR A 197 -19.61 13.92 5.32
N ASP A 198 -20.28 14.81 6.06
CA ASP A 198 -20.85 14.54 7.39
C ASP A 198 -19.86 14.59 8.56
N ALA A 199 -18.63 15.05 8.32
CA ALA A 199 -17.53 14.81 9.23
C ALA A 199 -16.67 16.08 9.40
N TYR A 200 -16.98 16.90 10.42
CA TYR A 200 -16.18 18.07 10.80
C TYR A 200 -14.97 17.62 11.63
N THR A 201 -13.77 17.80 11.10
CA THR A 201 -12.51 17.62 11.83
C THR A 201 -12.07 18.97 12.37
N LYS A 202 -11.90 19.08 13.70
CA LYS A 202 -11.30 20.26 14.32
C LYS A 202 -9.78 20.17 14.28
N ILE A 203 -9.14 21.16 13.69
CA ILE A 203 -7.69 21.32 13.65
C ILE A 203 -7.21 21.95 14.96
N HIS A 204 -6.19 21.34 15.57
CA HIS A 204 -5.48 21.89 16.72
C HIS A 204 -4.39 22.87 16.24
N THR A 205 -4.77 24.12 15.99
CA THR A 205 -3.84 25.17 15.54
C THR A 205 -2.72 25.43 16.54
N ASP A 206 -3.01 25.32 17.84
CA ASP A 206 -2.04 25.44 18.94
C ASP A 206 -0.91 24.41 18.91
N LYS A 207 -1.14 23.28 18.23
CA LYS A 207 -0.16 22.20 18.06
C LYS A 207 0.47 22.17 16.67
N THR A 208 0.02 23.06 15.78
CA THR A 208 0.55 23.14 14.42
C THR A 208 1.95 23.74 14.45
N ARG A 209 2.87 23.15 13.70
CA ARG A 209 4.24 23.63 13.59
C ARG A 209 4.75 23.51 12.17
N CYS A 210 5.71 24.36 11.84
CA CYS A 210 6.34 24.39 10.53
C CYS A 210 7.84 24.18 10.67
N GLU A 211 8.38 23.35 9.77
CA GLU A 211 9.77 22.96 9.73
C GLU A 211 10.30 23.26 8.33
N LEU A 212 11.36 24.06 8.23
CA LEU A 212 12.11 24.22 6.98
C LEU A 212 13.12 23.07 6.90
N VAL A 213 12.96 22.21 5.91
CA VAL A 213 13.86 21.07 5.71
C VAL A 213 15.11 21.54 4.96
N THR A 214 16.26 21.40 5.61
CA THR A 214 17.55 21.91 5.13
C THR A 214 18.45 20.80 4.58
N SER A 215 18.14 19.54 4.87
CA SER A 215 18.84 18.37 4.34
C SER A 215 17.89 17.19 4.22
N VAL A 216 18.11 16.35 3.20
CA VAL A 216 17.31 15.18 2.89
C VAL A 216 18.17 13.96 2.59
N ASP A 217 17.61 12.77 2.76
CA ASP A 217 18.20 11.52 2.30
C ASP A 217 17.93 11.24 0.81
N ALA A 218 18.33 10.07 0.32
CA ALA A 218 18.15 9.67 -1.08
C ALA A 218 16.67 9.50 -1.49
N PHE A 219 15.77 9.28 -0.52
CA PHE A 219 14.33 9.21 -0.73
C PHE A 219 13.65 10.58 -0.60
N ASN A 220 14.42 11.65 -0.46
CA ASN A 220 13.92 13.01 -0.25
C ASN A 220 13.21 13.18 1.12
N GLU A 221 13.46 12.29 2.08
CA GLU A 221 12.98 12.43 3.45
C GLU A 221 13.91 13.32 4.29
N ALA A 222 13.30 14.11 5.19
CA ALA A 222 14.03 15.10 5.98
C ALA A 222 15.02 14.44 6.96
N THR A 223 16.30 14.81 6.87
CA THR A 223 17.34 14.40 7.84
C THR A 223 17.72 15.53 8.78
N GLU A 224 17.60 16.78 8.32
CA GLU A 224 17.83 17.98 9.12
C GLU A 224 16.78 19.05 8.80
N TRP A 225 16.35 19.77 9.83
CA TRP A 225 15.37 20.83 9.71
C TRP A 225 15.56 21.90 10.78
N VAL A 226 15.01 23.07 10.50
CA VAL A 226 14.94 24.18 11.46
C VAL A 226 13.49 24.63 11.64
N PRO A 227 13.05 24.99 12.86
CA PRO A 227 11.72 25.56 13.06
C PRO A 227 11.59 26.89 12.29
N VAL A 228 10.49 27.05 11.57
CA VAL A 228 10.15 28.29 10.86
C VAL A 228 8.77 28.74 11.29
N LYS A 229 8.56 30.06 11.27
CA LYS A 229 7.24 30.65 11.51
C LYS A 229 6.74 31.31 10.24
N PRO A 230 5.44 31.24 9.96
CA PRO A 230 4.87 32.04 8.90
C PRO A 230 5.01 33.53 9.22
N ILE A 231 5.05 34.36 8.18
CA ILE A 231 4.96 35.82 8.26
C ILE A 231 3.56 36.22 8.74
N GLU A 232 2.54 35.49 8.28
CA GLU A 232 1.14 35.66 8.66
C GLU A 232 0.48 34.30 8.85
N ASP A 233 -0.25 34.13 9.95
CA ASP A 233 -0.99 32.91 10.30
C ASP A 233 -2.45 33.27 10.57
N LEU A 234 -3.33 32.90 9.66
CA LEU A 234 -4.78 33.05 9.75
C LEU A 234 -5.47 31.71 10.03
N SER A 235 -4.71 30.71 10.48
CA SER A 235 -5.23 29.37 10.74
C SER A 235 -6.34 29.37 11.79
N SER A 236 -7.31 28.51 11.59
CA SER A 236 -8.46 28.31 12.46
C SER A 236 -8.70 26.82 12.70
N GLU A 237 -9.73 26.48 13.49
CA GLU A 237 -10.11 25.08 13.68
C GLU A 237 -10.56 24.37 12.39
N ASN A 238 -10.77 25.11 11.29
CA ASN A 238 -11.27 24.57 10.02
C ASN A 238 -10.21 24.53 8.91
N ALA A 239 -9.16 25.34 9.00
CA ALA A 239 -8.15 25.45 7.94
C ALA A 239 -6.81 25.92 8.50
N ILE A 240 -5.72 25.48 7.87
CA ILE A 240 -4.39 26.04 8.03
C ILE A 240 -4.17 27.05 6.90
N ASP A 241 -3.99 28.32 7.26
CA ASP A 241 -3.79 29.42 6.31
C ASP A 241 -2.56 30.20 6.74
N MET A 242 -1.46 29.99 6.02
CA MET A 242 -0.14 30.46 6.42
C MET A 242 0.62 31.03 5.23
N THR A 243 1.16 32.24 5.41
CA THR A 243 2.04 32.89 4.44
C THR A 243 3.48 32.81 4.92
N PHE A 244 4.39 32.35 4.06
CA PHE A 244 5.82 32.20 4.38
C PHE A 244 6.70 33.17 3.59
N ASP A 245 7.95 33.35 4.03
CA ASP A 245 8.94 34.09 3.26
C ASP A 245 9.30 33.33 1.98
N LYS A 246 9.26 34.01 0.84
CA LYS A 246 9.65 33.45 -0.46
C LYS A 246 11.16 33.26 -0.62
N ASN A 247 11.97 33.83 0.28
CA ASN A 247 13.43 33.72 0.24
C ASN A 247 13.98 32.62 1.16
N LEU A 248 13.14 31.69 1.62
CA LEU A 248 13.62 30.55 2.39
C LEU A 248 14.56 29.70 1.52
N GLU A 249 15.70 29.31 2.08
CA GLU A 249 16.66 28.43 1.43
C GLU A 249 16.58 27.04 2.07
N GLY A 250 16.12 26.05 1.30
CA GLY A 250 15.93 24.67 1.75
C GLY A 250 15.33 23.80 0.64
N PHE A 251 14.91 22.59 1.00
CA PHE A 251 14.28 21.65 0.07
C PHE A 251 12.77 21.84 0.00
N TYR A 252 12.11 21.77 1.15
CA TYR A 252 10.67 21.99 1.29
C TYR A 252 10.33 22.51 2.69
N LEU A 253 9.15 23.12 2.77
CA LEU A 253 8.50 23.46 4.02
C LEU A 253 7.59 22.31 4.43
N ARG A 254 7.79 21.78 5.63
CA ARG A 254 6.94 20.76 6.24
C ARG A 254 6.00 21.40 7.25
N ILE A 255 4.70 21.32 6.99
CA ILE A 255 3.64 21.76 7.90
C ILE A 255 3.08 20.53 8.60
N ILE A 256 3.18 20.49 9.93
CA ILE A 256 2.69 19.39 10.76
C ILE A 256 1.53 19.89 11.59
N TYR A 257 0.35 19.31 11.38
CA TYR A 257 -0.84 19.66 12.13
C TYR A 257 -1.58 18.42 12.64
N PHE A 258 -2.43 18.66 13.64
CA PHE A 258 -3.17 17.61 14.34
C PHE A 258 -4.64 17.91 14.28
N ALA A 259 -5.44 16.84 14.21
CA ALA A 259 -6.86 16.98 14.01
C ALA A 259 -7.63 15.91 14.80
N GLU A 260 -8.79 16.28 15.32
CA GLU A 260 -9.69 15.36 16.02
C GLU A 260 -10.23 14.28 15.05
N ARG A 261 -10.25 13.03 15.50
CA ARG A 261 -10.79 11.91 14.71
C ARG A 261 -12.31 11.99 14.62
N LEU A 262 -12.84 11.67 13.44
CA LEU A 262 -14.24 11.30 13.27
C LEU A 262 -14.40 9.78 13.43
N ASP A 263 -15.41 9.41 14.21
CA ASP A 263 -15.68 8.01 14.51
C ASP A 263 -16.07 7.23 13.24
N ARG A 264 -15.28 6.18 12.97
CA ARG A 264 -15.48 5.08 12.00
C ARG A 264 -15.53 5.45 10.49
N ALA A 265 -14.54 4.90 9.78
CA ALA A 265 -14.52 4.54 8.35
C ALA A 265 -13.84 5.46 7.32
N ALA A 266 -13.37 6.66 7.67
CA ALA A 266 -12.63 7.51 6.73
C ALA A 266 -11.14 7.61 7.10
N ASN A 267 -10.34 6.61 6.72
CA ASN A 267 -8.87 6.72 6.72
C ASN A 267 -8.34 7.53 5.50
N SER A 268 -9.22 8.24 4.79
CA SER A 268 -8.88 9.06 3.63
C SER A 268 -9.38 10.49 3.83
N GLY A 269 -8.74 11.20 4.76
CA GLY A 269 -8.81 12.65 4.76
C GLY A 269 -8.16 13.15 3.48
N GLN A 270 -8.95 13.62 2.52
CA GLN A 270 -8.40 14.36 1.39
C GLN A 270 -8.08 15.76 1.90
N VAL A 271 -6.78 16.03 2.01
CA VAL A 271 -6.27 17.37 2.25
C VAL A 271 -6.16 18.03 0.88
N ASN A 272 -6.86 19.14 0.70
CA ASN A 272 -6.71 19.93 -0.52
C ASN A 272 -5.75 21.08 -0.25
N PHE A 273 -4.79 21.19 -1.15
CA PHE A 273 -3.85 22.30 -1.18
C PHE A 273 -4.33 23.28 -2.24
N GLN A 274 -4.44 24.54 -1.87
CA GLN A 274 -4.69 25.62 -2.81
C GLN A 274 -3.66 26.72 -2.60
N LYS A 275 -3.12 27.22 -3.71
CA LYS A 275 -2.40 28.49 -3.69
C LYS A 275 -3.40 29.62 -3.85
N ARG A 276 -3.29 30.65 -3.03
CA ARG A 276 -4.07 31.89 -3.21
C ARG A 276 -3.25 32.85 -4.05
N LEU A 277 -3.73 33.13 -5.25
CA LEU A 277 -3.14 34.15 -6.13
C LEU A 277 -3.19 35.50 -5.40
N SER A 278 -2.03 36.18 -5.29
CA SER A 278 -1.95 37.54 -4.75
C SER A 278 -2.77 38.49 -5.63
N GLY A 279 -4.01 38.76 -5.24
CA GLY A 279 -4.97 39.56 -6.00
C GLY A 279 -6.44 39.37 -5.60
N GLU A 280 -6.79 38.26 -4.95
CA GLU A 280 -8.16 38.01 -4.45
C GLU A 280 -8.48 38.68 -3.10
N ILE A 281 -7.68 39.66 -2.67
CA ILE A 281 -7.93 40.38 -1.41
C ILE A 281 -8.88 41.57 -1.62
N ASP A 282 -8.98 42.12 -2.85
CA ASP A 282 -9.72 43.37 -3.06
C ASP A 282 -11.21 43.17 -3.42
N SER A 283 -11.62 42.03 -4.00
CA SER A 283 -13.00 41.86 -4.46
C SER A 283 -14.01 41.49 -3.37
N GLU A 284 -13.60 40.82 -2.29
CA GLU A 284 -14.52 40.48 -1.19
C GLU A 284 -14.59 41.57 -0.11
N ARG A 285 -13.52 42.37 0.06
CA ARG A 285 -13.54 43.52 0.98
C ARG A 285 -14.34 44.70 0.43
N GLU A 286 -14.25 45.00 -0.86
CA GLU A 286 -15.08 46.04 -1.48
C GLU A 286 -16.58 45.66 -1.52
N ALA A 287 -16.90 44.37 -1.60
CA ALA A 287 -18.28 43.90 -1.57
C ALA A 287 -18.94 44.02 -0.18
N SER A 288 -18.18 43.94 0.92
CA SER A 288 -18.73 44.11 2.27
C SER A 288 -18.81 45.57 2.72
N GLU A 289 -17.91 46.45 2.25
CA GLU A 289 -17.96 47.88 2.61
C GLU A 289 -18.97 48.69 1.77
N GLY A 290 -19.43 48.16 0.63
CA GLY A 290 -20.47 48.80 -0.20
C GLY A 290 -21.92 48.55 0.22
N ALA A 291 -22.18 47.61 1.15
CA ALA A 291 -23.54 47.20 1.52
C ALA A 291 -24.14 47.92 2.74
N ASP A 292 -23.32 48.66 3.51
CA ASP A 292 -23.75 49.37 4.74
C ASP A 292 -23.99 50.88 4.54
N SER A 293 -24.20 51.33 3.30
CA SER A 293 -24.56 52.72 3.02
C SER A 293 -25.75 52.87 2.08
N PHE A 294 -26.96 52.48 2.52
CA PHE A 294 -28.23 53.13 2.16
C PHE A 294 -29.35 52.80 3.15
#